data_AF-G5GRC4-F1
#
_entry.id   AF-G5GRC4-F1
#
_cell.length_a   1.000
_cell.length_b   1.000
_cell.length_c   1.000
_cell.angle_alpha   90.00
_cell.angle_beta   90.00
_cell.angle_gamma   90.00
#
_symmetry.space_group_name_H-M   'P 1'
#
loop_
_entity.id
_entity.type
_entity.pdbx_description
1 polymer ?
#
loop_
_entity_poly.entity_id
_entity_poly.type
_entity_poly.pdbx_seq_one_letter_code
_entity_poly.pdbx_strand_id
1 'polypeptide(L)'
;MRIAQDAGKLPFLHGNGSAAAGKASEQKKSTVTDILSRAVEVYISAKGKSLNESADMEEDLTPAELALAANEKEIADKKAKKAQAAEIEKRIQTDEGLTDEDKAKLQKQADELKRAGMTDEDKLSELHGKVDALEKLVTDDLVTDDEIDGERTLYHRQIRQLKLAMKDKEHHTMKLRGQALQERADRDAELTKAQEKERAALAAAQPDDLTALAALREYQKTAAAKKHADRSTIVVPTNKSTSDT
;
A
#
# COMPACT_ATOMS: atom_id res chain seq x y z
N MET A 1 24.12 46.69 -9.16
CA MET A 1 22.73 46.28 -9.43
C MET A 1 22.27 45.35 -8.32
N ARG A 2 21.17 45.72 -7.64
CA ARG A 2 20.37 44.85 -6.76
C ARG A 2 19.71 43.79 -7.65
N ILE A 3 19.43 42.57 -7.19
CA ILE A 3 18.26 42.20 -6.39
C ILE A 3 18.63 41.04 -5.44
N ALA A 4 18.18 41.19 -4.19
CA ALA A 4 18.31 40.24 -3.10
C ALA A 4 17.15 39.24 -3.05
N GLN A 5 17.45 38.10 -2.40
CA GLN A 5 16.62 37.16 -1.66
C GLN A 5 15.18 37.59 -1.34
N ASP A 6 14.22 36.65 -1.35
CA ASP A 6 13.69 36.17 -0.06
C ASP A 6 12.90 34.86 -0.17
N ALA A 7 13.06 34.05 0.87
CA ALA A 7 12.22 32.94 1.23
C ALA A 7 10.95 33.49 1.91
N GLY A 8 9.77 33.19 1.36
CA GLY A 8 8.51 33.72 1.87
C GLY A 8 7.54 32.61 2.24
N LYS A 9 7.46 32.32 3.54
CA LYS A 9 6.43 31.50 4.20
C LYS A 9 5.03 31.75 3.64
N LEU A 10 4.25 30.68 3.53
CA LEU A 10 2.79 30.71 3.45
C LEU A 10 2.23 31.56 4.62
N PRO A 11 1.53 32.68 4.37
CA PRO A 11 0.75 33.33 5.40
C PRO A 11 -0.67 32.75 5.31
N PHE A 12 -0.92 31.75 6.12
CA PHE A 12 -2.25 31.60 6.70
C PHE A 12 -2.53 32.83 7.57
N LEU A 13 -3.73 33.39 7.42
CA LEU A 13 -4.47 34.19 8.38
C LEU A 13 -4.18 35.71 8.53
N HIS A 14 -5.28 36.46 8.36
CA HIS A 14 -5.65 37.81 8.82
C HIS A 14 -5.60 38.92 7.74
N GLY A 15 -6.63 39.77 7.57
CA GLY A 15 -7.67 40.13 8.53
C GLY A 15 -8.96 40.68 7.92
N ASN A 16 -10.01 40.54 8.73
CA ASN A 16 -11.30 41.19 8.59
C ASN A 16 -11.20 42.71 8.84
N GLY A 17 -12.04 43.46 8.12
CA GLY A 17 -12.54 44.79 8.49
C GLY A 17 -12.37 45.82 7.36
N SER A 18 -13.35 46.62 6.94
CA SER A 18 -14.79 46.71 7.25
C SER A 18 -15.40 47.69 6.23
N ALA A 19 -16.68 47.50 5.91
CA ALA A 19 -17.66 48.47 5.41
C ALA A 19 -17.39 49.26 4.10
N ALA A 20 -18.17 48.97 3.05
CA ALA A 20 -19.25 49.86 2.59
C ALA A 20 -19.94 49.29 1.32
N ALA A 21 -21.24 49.05 1.45
CA ALA A 21 -22.31 49.19 0.45
C ALA A 21 -21.96 49.01 -1.05
N GLY A 22 -22.60 48.02 -1.68
CA GLY A 22 -23.08 48.21 -3.05
C GLY A 22 -23.02 46.99 -3.95
N LYS A 23 -24.15 46.26 -3.98
CA LYS A 23 -24.63 45.45 -5.10
C LYS A 23 -23.79 44.22 -5.48
N ALA A 24 -24.19 43.09 -4.89
CA ALA A 24 -24.14 41.81 -5.60
C ALA A 24 -24.93 41.95 -6.91
N SER A 25 -24.23 42.10 -8.03
CA SER A 25 -24.80 41.67 -9.31
C SER A 25 -24.69 40.16 -9.34
N GLU A 26 -25.77 39.49 -8.96
CA GLU A 26 -25.99 38.08 -9.28
C GLU A 26 -25.85 37.89 -10.79
N GLN A 27 -24.65 37.55 -11.25
CA GLN A 27 -24.50 36.80 -12.48
C GLN A 27 -25.18 35.46 -12.20
N LYS A 28 -26.40 35.30 -12.73
CA LYS A 28 -27.11 34.01 -12.77
C LYS A 28 -26.16 32.97 -13.35
N LYS A 29 -25.48 32.22 -12.48
CA LYS A 29 -24.81 30.98 -12.85
C LYS A 29 -25.92 30.11 -13.45
N SER A 30 -25.75 29.74 -14.71
CA SER A 30 -26.82 29.03 -15.42
C SER A 30 -27.07 27.70 -14.73
N THR A 31 -28.32 27.28 -14.59
CA THR A 31 -28.69 25.98 -13.98
C THR A 31 -27.97 24.80 -14.63
N VAL A 32 -27.58 24.96 -15.90
CA VAL A 32 -26.76 24.03 -16.69
C VAL A 32 -25.34 23.90 -16.13
N THR A 33 -24.75 25.01 -15.68
CA THR A 33 -23.40 25.01 -15.08
C THR A 33 -23.39 24.23 -13.76
N ASP A 34 -24.41 24.42 -12.91
CA ASP A 34 -24.51 23.70 -11.63
C ASP A 34 -24.77 22.20 -11.83
N ILE A 35 -25.57 21.82 -12.83
CA ILE A 35 -25.81 20.41 -13.19
C ILE A 35 -24.52 19.75 -13.72
N LEU A 36 -23.77 20.44 -14.58
CA LEU A 36 -22.49 19.96 -15.10
C LEU A 36 -21.44 19.79 -13.99
N SER A 37 -21.32 20.78 -13.09
CA SER A 37 -20.42 20.70 -11.94
C SER A 37 -20.75 19.50 -11.04
N ARG A 38 -22.05 19.26 -10.77
CA ARG A 38 -22.48 18.12 -9.95
C ARG A 38 -22.24 16.77 -10.62
N ALA A 39 -22.39 16.68 -11.94
CA ALA A 39 -22.07 15.46 -12.70
C ALA A 39 -20.56 15.16 -12.67
N VAL A 40 -19.72 16.19 -12.78
CA VAL A 40 -18.26 16.07 -12.66
C VAL A 40 -17.86 15.61 -11.25
N GLU A 41 -18.44 16.18 -10.19
CA GLU A 41 -18.18 15.75 -8.81
C GLU A 41 -18.58 14.29 -8.56
N VAL A 42 -19.72 13.84 -9.08
CA VAL A 42 -20.16 12.43 -8.97
C VAL A 42 -19.20 11.50 -9.72
N TYR A 43 -18.75 11.89 -10.91
CA TYR A 43 -17.78 11.10 -11.67
C TYR A 43 -16.42 11.02 -10.95
N ILE A 44 -15.90 12.14 -10.46
CA ILE A 44 -14.65 12.19 -9.68
C ILE A 44 -14.80 11.36 -8.40
N SER A 45 -15.94 11.42 -7.72
CA SER A 45 -16.20 10.63 -6.52
C SER A 45 -16.28 9.13 -6.80
N ALA A 46 -16.98 8.73 -7.86
CA ALA A 46 -17.08 7.33 -8.28
C ALA A 46 -15.71 6.78 -8.68
N LYS A 47 -14.93 7.56 -9.44
CA LYS A 47 -13.56 7.19 -9.82
C LYS A 47 -12.61 7.16 -8.61
N GLY A 48 -12.78 8.09 -7.68
CA GLY A 48 -12.04 8.11 -6.42
C GLY A 48 -12.31 6.87 -5.57
N LYS A 49 -13.57 6.41 -5.52
CA LYS A 49 -13.94 5.16 -4.83
C LYS A 49 -13.34 3.92 -5.49
N SER A 50 -13.40 3.81 -6.83
CA SER A 50 -12.82 2.67 -7.54
C SER A 50 -11.29 2.60 -7.41
N LEU A 51 -10.61 3.75 -7.35
CA LEU A 51 -9.16 3.82 -7.10
C LEU A 51 -8.80 3.49 -5.65
N ASN A 52 -9.74 3.67 -4.72
CA ASN A 52 -9.56 3.37 -3.31
C ASN A 52 -9.87 1.91 -2.97
N GLU A 53 -10.78 1.25 -3.70
CA GLU A 53 -11.00 -0.20 -3.61
C GLU A 53 -9.81 -1.00 -4.16
N SER A 54 -9.07 -0.47 -5.13
CA SER A 54 -7.81 -1.04 -5.62
C SER A 54 -6.58 -0.67 -4.76
N ALA A 55 -6.78 -0.21 -3.53
CA ALA A 55 -5.70 0.22 -2.63
C ALA A 55 -5.61 -0.63 -1.35
N ASP A 56 -6.40 -1.69 -1.25
CA ASP A 56 -6.24 -2.71 -0.20
C ASP A 56 -4.98 -3.54 -0.50
N MET A 57 -3.85 -3.06 0.03
CA MET A 57 -2.49 -3.54 -0.22
C MET A 57 -2.24 -5.03 0.07
N GLU A 58 -3.11 -5.70 0.83
CA GLU A 58 -3.01 -7.16 1.06
C GLU A 58 -3.66 -8.00 -0.06
N GLU A 59 -4.62 -7.45 -0.82
CA GLU A 59 -5.24 -8.14 -1.96
C GLU A 59 -4.45 -7.96 -3.28
N ASP A 60 -3.48 -7.05 -3.30
CA ASP A 60 -2.68 -6.74 -4.49
C ASP A 60 -1.41 -7.57 -4.66
N LEU A 61 -1.05 -8.42 -3.70
CA LEU A 61 0.17 -9.24 -3.83
C LEU A 61 0.00 -10.27 -4.96
N THR A 62 0.96 -10.30 -5.87
CA THR A 62 1.07 -11.39 -6.84
C THR A 62 1.35 -12.72 -6.11
N PRO A 63 1.02 -13.88 -6.70
CA PRO A 63 1.34 -15.19 -6.10
C PRO A 63 2.81 -15.34 -5.70
N ALA A 64 3.74 -14.82 -6.50
CA ALA A 64 5.17 -14.85 -6.18
C ALA A 64 5.55 -13.88 -5.05
N GLU A 65 4.95 -12.69 -4.97
CA GLU A 65 5.14 -11.77 -3.84
C GLU A 65 4.58 -12.36 -2.53
N LEU A 66 3.44 -13.05 -2.58
CA LEU A 66 2.86 -13.72 -1.42
C LEU A 66 3.77 -14.84 -0.90
N ALA A 67 4.36 -15.63 -1.80
CA ALA A 67 5.33 -16.66 -1.43
C ALA A 67 6.60 -16.05 -0.79
N LEU A 68 7.09 -14.91 -1.28
CA LEU A 68 8.20 -14.20 -0.66
C LEU A 68 7.85 -13.65 0.72
N ALA A 69 6.67 -13.07 0.87
CA ALA A 69 6.18 -12.58 2.17
C ALA A 69 6.04 -13.71 3.19
N ALA A 70 5.59 -14.90 2.76
CA ALA A 70 5.55 -16.08 3.62
C ALA A 70 6.94 -16.52 4.09
N ASN A 71 7.96 -16.50 3.21
CA ASN A 71 9.34 -16.79 3.58
C ASN A 71 9.90 -15.76 4.59
N GLU A 72 9.62 -14.48 4.38
CA GLU A 72 10.02 -13.42 5.30
C GLU A 72 9.36 -13.56 6.67
N LYS A 73 8.07 -13.93 6.68
CA LYS A 73 7.33 -14.24 7.91
C LYS A 73 7.95 -15.42 8.66
N GLU A 74 8.33 -16.50 7.97
CA GLU A 74 8.99 -17.64 8.61
C GLU A 74 10.31 -17.22 9.29
N ILE A 75 11.10 -16.37 8.65
CA ILE A 75 12.36 -15.84 9.22
C ILE A 75 12.07 -14.97 10.44
N ALA A 76 11.04 -14.11 10.36
CA ALA A 76 10.62 -13.27 11.47
C ALA A 76 10.13 -14.11 12.67
N ASP A 77 9.35 -15.16 12.42
CA ASP A 77 8.87 -16.08 13.45
C ASP A 77 10.01 -16.82 14.14
N LYS A 78 11.02 -17.28 13.38
CA LYS A 78 12.24 -17.88 13.96
C LYS A 78 13.01 -16.89 14.84
N LYS A 79 13.18 -15.66 14.36
CA LYS A 79 13.83 -14.58 15.13
C LYS A 79 13.06 -14.24 16.40
N ALA A 80 11.73 -14.20 16.33
CA ALA A 80 10.87 -13.98 17.49
C ALA A 80 11.00 -15.09 18.52
N LYS A 81 10.99 -16.36 18.10
CA LYS A 81 11.23 -17.52 18.99
C LYS A 81 12.60 -17.44 19.67
N LYS A 82 13.65 -17.07 18.93
CA LYS A 82 15.01 -16.88 19.48
C LYS A 82 15.04 -15.74 20.52
N ALA A 83 14.32 -14.64 20.26
CA ALA A 83 14.20 -13.54 21.21
C ALA A 83 13.43 -13.95 22.48
N GLN A 84 12.32 -14.69 22.34
CA GLN A 84 11.56 -15.24 23.48
C GLN A 84 12.41 -16.18 24.32
N ALA A 85 13.20 -17.06 23.68
CA ALA A 85 14.11 -17.93 24.41
C ALA A 85 15.15 -17.14 25.22
N ALA A 86 15.75 -16.10 24.63
CA ALA A 86 16.70 -15.24 25.33
C ALA A 86 16.06 -14.47 26.50
N GLU A 87 14.79 -14.06 26.36
CA GLU A 87 14.04 -13.44 27.45
C GLU A 87 13.78 -14.42 28.60
N ILE A 88 13.39 -15.66 28.30
CA ILE A 88 13.20 -16.71 29.31
C ILE A 88 14.52 -17.00 30.03
N GLU A 89 15.64 -17.12 29.31
CA GLU A 89 16.95 -17.33 29.93
C GLU A 89 17.38 -16.17 30.83
N LYS A 90 17.13 -14.93 30.39
CA LYS A 90 17.37 -13.77 31.23
C LYS A 90 16.53 -13.83 32.50
N ARG A 91 15.25 -14.22 32.40
CA ARG A 91 14.38 -14.38 33.56
C ARG A 91 14.89 -15.45 34.51
N ILE A 92 15.32 -16.61 34.01
CA ILE A 92 15.92 -17.68 34.83
C ILE A 92 17.15 -17.16 35.60
N GLN A 93 17.96 -16.30 34.99
CA GLN A 93 19.17 -15.73 35.61
C GLN A 93 18.87 -14.62 36.62
N THR A 94 17.87 -13.77 36.36
CA THR A 94 17.61 -12.57 37.17
C THR A 94 16.57 -12.78 38.27
N ASP A 95 15.66 -13.75 38.12
CA ASP A 95 14.56 -13.98 39.05
C ASP A 95 14.98 -14.98 40.13
N GLU A 96 15.41 -14.44 41.28
CA GLU A 96 15.81 -15.21 42.47
C GLU A 96 14.63 -15.92 43.15
N GLY A 97 13.38 -15.55 42.82
CA GLY A 97 12.16 -16.15 43.38
C GLY A 97 11.71 -17.44 42.68
N LEU A 98 12.33 -17.79 41.55
CA LEU A 98 12.04 -19.05 40.85
C LEU A 98 12.60 -20.24 41.62
N THR A 99 11.73 -21.23 41.85
CA THR A 99 12.15 -22.53 42.37
C THR A 99 13.01 -23.28 41.36
N ASP A 100 13.82 -24.23 41.81
CA ASP A 100 14.64 -25.05 40.90
C ASP A 100 13.78 -25.83 39.90
N GLU A 101 12.58 -26.25 40.31
CA GLU A 101 11.62 -26.91 39.41
C GLU A 101 11.11 -25.96 38.31
N ASP A 102 10.82 -24.71 38.66
CA ASP A 102 10.34 -23.71 37.69
C ASP A 102 11.47 -23.28 36.75
N LYS A 103 12.69 -23.12 37.27
CA LYS A 103 13.89 -22.89 36.43
C LYS A 103 14.09 -24.03 35.43
N ALA A 104 13.94 -25.28 35.86
CA ALA A 104 14.06 -26.43 34.96
C ALA A 104 12.97 -26.46 33.87
N LYS A 105 11.73 -26.11 34.20
CA LYS A 105 10.63 -26.00 33.22
C LYS A 105 10.89 -24.87 32.21
N LEU A 106 11.26 -23.70 32.71
CA LEU A 106 11.59 -22.53 31.87
C LEU A 106 12.80 -22.81 30.99
N GLN A 107 13.83 -23.51 31.49
CA GLN A 107 15.00 -23.87 30.71
C GLN A 107 14.62 -24.80 29.55
N LYS A 108 13.79 -25.82 29.79
CA LYS A 108 13.28 -26.68 28.72
C LYS A 108 12.52 -25.89 27.66
N GLN A 109 11.66 -24.96 28.07
CA GLN A 109 10.93 -24.09 27.13
C GLN A 109 11.88 -23.20 26.33
N ALA A 110 12.90 -22.63 26.97
CA ALA A 110 13.92 -21.84 26.28
C ALA A 110 14.71 -22.69 25.26
N ASP A 111 15.12 -23.91 25.63
CA ASP A 111 15.85 -24.82 24.77
C ASP A 111 15.00 -25.26 23.57
N GLU A 112 13.72 -25.55 23.77
CA GLU A 112 12.76 -25.85 22.70
C GLU A 112 12.59 -24.66 21.75
N LEU A 113 12.43 -23.45 22.30
CA LEU A 113 12.31 -22.22 21.49
C LEU A 113 13.59 -21.89 20.74
N LYS A 114 14.76 -22.10 21.33
CA LYS A 114 16.06 -21.98 20.64
C LYS A 114 16.14 -22.96 19.47
N ARG A 115 15.79 -24.23 19.71
CA ARG A 115 15.83 -25.27 18.69
C ARG A 115 14.85 -24.99 17.54
N ALA A 116 13.65 -24.49 17.87
CA ALA A 116 12.64 -24.10 16.89
C ALA A 116 12.99 -22.78 16.16
N GLY A 117 13.74 -21.89 16.81
CA GLY A 117 14.19 -20.61 16.27
C GLY A 117 15.50 -20.67 15.49
N MET A 118 16.21 -21.80 15.50
CA MET A 118 17.47 -21.96 14.76
C MET A 118 17.28 -21.79 13.26
N THR A 119 18.06 -20.88 12.68
CA THR A 119 18.19 -20.77 11.22
C THR A 119 19.08 -21.86 10.66
N ASP A 120 19.11 -22.00 9.34
CA ASP A 120 20.01 -22.98 8.71
C ASP A 120 21.47 -22.55 8.86
N GLU A 121 21.75 -21.24 8.90
CA GLU A 121 23.06 -20.67 9.24
C GLU A 121 23.46 -20.98 10.69
N ASP A 122 22.54 -20.85 11.65
CA ASP A 122 22.80 -21.20 13.05
C ASP A 122 23.18 -22.69 13.17
N LYS A 123 22.42 -23.58 12.53
CA LYS A 123 22.71 -25.03 12.50
C LYS A 123 24.05 -25.34 11.84
N LEU A 124 24.38 -24.60 10.77
CA LEU A 124 25.65 -24.76 10.07
C LEU A 124 26.82 -24.37 10.99
N SER A 125 26.67 -23.29 11.76
CA SER A 125 27.63 -22.86 12.77
C SER A 125 27.79 -23.90 13.88
N GLU A 126 26.69 -24.48 14.39
CA GLU A 126 26.76 -25.57 15.39
C GLU A 126 27.52 -26.79 14.87
N LEU A 127 27.29 -27.18 13.62
CA LEU A 127 27.98 -28.32 13.01
C LEU A 127 29.47 -28.04 12.83
N HIS A 128 29.84 -26.84 12.40
CA HIS A 128 31.24 -26.43 12.33
C HIS A 128 31.90 -26.43 13.71
N GLY A 129 31.23 -25.89 14.73
CA GLY A 129 31.73 -25.93 16.10
C GLY A 129 31.92 -27.35 16.66
N LYS A 130 31.08 -28.31 16.27
CA LYS A 130 31.26 -29.74 16.62
C LYS A 130 32.48 -30.36 15.95
N VAL A 131 32.70 -30.06 14.67
CA VAL A 131 33.90 -30.51 13.96
C VAL A 131 35.15 -29.92 14.63
N ASP A 132 35.15 -28.61 14.88
CA ASP A 132 36.27 -27.94 15.55
C ASP A 132 36.54 -28.50 16.96
N ALA A 133 35.49 -28.88 17.69
CA ALA A 133 35.61 -29.52 19.00
C ALA A 133 36.26 -30.91 18.91
N LEU A 134 35.87 -31.73 17.92
CA LEU A 134 36.51 -33.01 17.67
C LEU A 134 37.98 -32.84 17.27
N GLU A 135 38.28 -31.88 16.38
CA GLU A 135 39.65 -31.59 15.97
C GLU A 135 40.53 -31.13 17.13
N LYS A 136 39.98 -30.37 18.08
CA LYS A 136 40.67 -30.00 19.32
C LYS A 136 41.00 -31.20 20.20
N LEU A 137 40.08 -32.15 20.35
CA LEU A 137 40.33 -33.37 21.15
C LEU A 137 41.50 -34.19 20.57
N VAL A 138 41.63 -34.24 19.25
CA VAL A 138 42.77 -34.88 18.59
C VAL A 138 44.05 -34.06 18.76
N THR A 139 43.96 -32.74 18.63
CA THR A 139 45.11 -31.83 18.81
C THR A 139 45.66 -31.85 20.23
N ASP A 140 44.79 -32.03 21.22
CA ASP A 140 45.14 -32.12 22.64
C ASP A 140 45.62 -33.53 23.06
N ASP A 141 45.83 -34.44 22.09
CA ASP A 141 46.21 -35.84 22.29
C ASP A 141 45.26 -36.62 23.24
N LEU A 142 44.01 -36.16 23.40
CA LEU A 142 43.00 -36.78 24.26
C LEU A 142 42.30 -37.97 23.59
N VAL A 143 42.22 -37.93 22.26
CA VAL A 143 41.57 -38.93 21.41
C VAL A 143 42.40 -39.10 20.13
N THR A 144 42.43 -40.29 19.54
CA THR A 144 43.11 -40.54 18.27
C THR A 144 42.26 -40.12 17.07
N ASP A 145 42.89 -39.83 15.93
CA ASP A 145 42.18 -39.44 14.71
C ASP A 145 41.17 -40.51 14.25
N ASP A 146 41.55 -41.79 14.36
CA ASP A 146 40.72 -42.93 13.98
C ASP A 146 39.44 -43.04 14.83
N GLU A 147 39.53 -42.70 16.12
CA GLU A 147 38.39 -42.75 17.04
C GLU A 147 37.31 -41.71 16.71
N ILE A 148 37.70 -40.54 16.17
CA ILE A 148 36.75 -39.48 15.80
C ILE A 148 36.36 -39.50 14.31
N ASP A 149 37.04 -40.27 13.47
CA ASP A 149 36.88 -40.19 12.01
C ASP A 149 35.43 -40.43 11.54
N GLY A 150 34.74 -41.39 12.18
CA GLY A 150 33.33 -41.67 11.91
C GLY A 150 32.42 -40.49 12.21
N GLU A 151 32.58 -39.86 13.39
CA GLU A 151 31.78 -38.69 13.80
C GLU A 151 32.10 -37.46 12.96
N ARG A 152 33.39 -37.20 12.72
CA ARG A 152 33.87 -36.13 11.84
C ARG A 152 33.29 -36.26 10.44
N THR A 153 33.31 -37.47 9.88
CA THR A 153 32.73 -37.75 8.56
C THR A 153 31.22 -37.53 8.53
N LEU A 154 30.51 -37.89 9.61
CA LEU A 154 29.08 -37.65 9.75
C LEU A 154 28.76 -36.15 9.77
N TYR A 155 29.46 -35.35 10.59
CA TYR A 155 29.24 -33.91 10.63
C TYR A 155 29.60 -33.24 9.30
N HIS A 156 30.70 -33.63 8.64
CA HIS A 156 31.03 -33.14 7.31
C HIS A 156 29.96 -33.48 6.26
N ARG A 157 29.32 -34.66 6.36
CA ARG A 157 28.19 -35.01 5.48
C ARG A 157 26.98 -34.12 5.76
N GLN A 158 26.63 -33.89 7.02
CA GLN A 158 25.53 -33.01 7.41
C GLN A 158 25.76 -31.57 6.95
N ILE A 159 26.98 -31.04 7.13
CA ILE A 159 27.40 -29.72 6.64
C ILE A 159 27.19 -29.61 5.13
N ARG A 160 27.63 -30.61 4.36
CA ARG A 160 27.45 -30.63 2.90
C ARG A 160 25.98 -30.65 2.50
N GLN A 161 25.17 -31.50 3.12
CA GLN A 161 23.73 -31.58 2.85
C GLN A 161 23.02 -30.25 3.17
N LEU A 162 23.36 -29.64 4.31
CA LEU A 162 22.78 -28.36 4.71
C LEU A 162 23.17 -27.23 3.76
N LYS A 163 24.44 -27.14 3.36
CA LYS A 163 24.90 -26.16 2.36
C LYS A 163 24.18 -26.31 1.02
N LEU A 164 23.93 -27.53 0.56
CA LEU A 164 23.15 -27.77 -0.67
C LEU A 164 21.70 -27.30 -0.51
N ALA A 165 21.03 -27.68 0.58
CA ALA A 165 19.65 -27.27 0.85
C ALA A 165 19.52 -25.74 0.95
N MET A 166 20.47 -25.06 1.59
CA MET A 166 20.51 -23.59 1.66
C MET A 166 20.64 -22.97 0.27
N LYS A 167 21.54 -23.50 -0.57
CA LYS A 167 21.72 -23.03 -1.95
C LYS A 167 20.45 -23.23 -2.79
N ASP A 168 19.75 -24.35 -2.61
CA ASP A 168 18.49 -24.62 -3.30
C ASP A 168 17.38 -23.65 -2.87
N LYS A 169 17.28 -23.35 -1.56
CA LYS A 169 16.36 -22.33 -1.03
C LYS A 169 16.67 -20.93 -1.54
N GLU A 170 17.95 -20.56 -1.59
CA GLU A 170 18.38 -19.27 -2.12
C GLU A 170 18.02 -19.14 -3.60
N HIS A 171 18.30 -20.18 -4.40
CA HIS A 171 17.95 -20.20 -5.81
C HIS A 171 16.42 -20.18 -6.05
N HIS A 172 15.65 -20.87 -5.21
CA HIS A 172 14.19 -20.78 -5.24
C HIS A 172 13.69 -19.37 -4.93
N THR A 173 14.24 -18.73 -3.90
CA THR A 173 13.91 -17.34 -3.51
C THR A 173 14.26 -16.37 -4.63
N MET A 174 15.42 -16.54 -5.28
CA MET A 174 15.82 -15.73 -6.42
C MET A 174 14.85 -15.88 -7.60
N LYS A 175 14.39 -17.11 -7.89
CA LYS A 175 13.38 -17.36 -8.92
C LYS A 175 12.05 -16.68 -8.60
N LEU A 176 11.58 -16.81 -7.36
CA LEU A 176 10.36 -16.13 -6.90
C LEU A 176 10.47 -14.61 -7.06
N ARG A 177 11.61 -14.00 -6.74
CA ARG A 177 11.83 -12.57 -6.99
C ARG A 177 11.72 -12.19 -8.47
N GLY A 178 12.29 -13.00 -9.36
CA GLY A 178 12.14 -12.80 -10.80
C GLY A 178 10.68 -12.93 -11.25
N GLN A 179 9.95 -13.92 -10.73
CA GLN A 179 8.53 -14.13 -11.03
C GLN A 179 7.67 -12.98 -10.50
N ALA A 180 7.90 -12.51 -9.28
CA ALA A 180 7.21 -11.37 -8.69
C ALA A 180 7.33 -10.11 -9.56
N LEU A 181 8.54 -9.82 -10.06
CA LEU A 181 8.77 -8.69 -10.96
C LEU A 181 8.01 -8.85 -12.29
N GLN A 182 7.99 -10.06 -12.83
CA GLN A 182 7.28 -10.35 -14.08
C GLN A 182 5.76 -10.24 -13.90
N GLU A 183 5.20 -10.88 -12.86
CA GLU A 183 3.77 -10.86 -12.54
C GLU A 183 3.28 -9.43 -12.31
N ARG A 184 4.10 -8.59 -11.67
CA ARG A 184 3.78 -7.18 -11.46
C ARG A 184 3.83 -6.37 -12.75
N ALA A 185 4.85 -6.58 -13.58
CA ALA A 185 4.95 -5.93 -14.88
C ALA A 185 3.77 -6.31 -15.80
N ASP A 186 3.36 -7.58 -15.79
CA ASP A 186 2.22 -8.06 -16.57
C ASP A 186 0.91 -7.43 -16.08
N ARG A 187 0.71 -7.35 -14.76
CA ARG A 187 -0.45 -6.67 -14.16
C ARG A 187 -0.48 -5.17 -14.49
N ASP A 188 0.65 -4.48 -14.38
CA ASP A 188 0.75 -3.05 -14.71
C ASP A 188 0.46 -2.80 -16.21
N ALA A 189 0.90 -3.71 -17.08
CA ALA A 189 0.57 -3.68 -18.50
C ALA A 189 -0.92 -3.91 -18.77
N GLU A 190 -1.57 -4.81 -18.04
CA GLU A 190 -3.02 -5.02 -18.10
C GLU A 190 -3.81 -3.80 -17.62
N LEU A 191 -3.40 -3.19 -16.51
CA LEU A 191 -3.99 -1.95 -15.99
C LEU A 191 -3.86 -0.81 -16.99
N THR A 192 -2.67 -0.66 -17.61
CA THR A 192 -2.44 0.37 -18.63
C THR A 192 -3.34 0.15 -19.85
N LYS A 193 -3.45 -1.10 -20.34
CA LYS A 193 -4.37 -1.43 -21.45
C LYS A 193 -5.84 -1.18 -21.09
N ALA A 194 -6.24 -1.47 -19.86
CA ALA A 194 -7.60 -1.20 -19.39
C ALA A 194 -7.88 0.30 -19.35
N GLN A 195 -6.93 1.11 -18.84
CA GLN A 195 -7.02 2.56 -18.84
C GLN A 195 -7.05 3.16 -20.25
N GLU A 196 -6.26 2.62 -21.18
CA GLU A 196 -6.28 3.04 -22.59
C GLU A 196 -7.62 2.73 -23.27
N LYS A 197 -8.19 1.54 -23.01
CA LYS A 197 -9.53 1.19 -23.49
C LYS A 197 -10.60 2.11 -22.91
N GLU A 198 -10.51 2.44 -21.62
CA GLU A 198 -11.42 3.40 -20.99
C GLU A 198 -11.27 4.80 -21.62
N ARG A 199 -10.03 5.27 -21.83
CA ARG A 199 -9.77 6.55 -22.51
C ARG A 199 -10.29 6.56 -23.95
N ALA A 200 -10.11 5.47 -24.68
CA ALA A 200 -10.62 5.33 -26.05
C ALA A 200 -12.16 5.31 -26.07
N ALA A 201 -12.80 4.62 -25.13
CA ALA A 201 -14.25 4.61 -24.98
C ALA A 201 -14.79 6.00 -24.60
N LEU A 202 -14.12 6.73 -23.70
CA LEU A 202 -14.46 8.10 -23.34
C LEU A 202 -14.28 9.05 -24.53
N ALA A 203 -13.22 8.90 -25.32
CA ALA A 203 -13.01 9.69 -26.54
C ALA A 203 -14.09 9.40 -27.59
N ALA A 204 -14.51 8.14 -27.75
CA ALA A 204 -15.60 7.76 -28.66
C ALA A 204 -16.99 8.21 -28.19
N ALA A 205 -17.17 8.42 -26.88
CA ALA A 205 -18.42 8.89 -26.28
C ALA A 205 -18.53 10.43 -26.21
N GLN A 206 -17.45 11.17 -26.52
CA GLN A 206 -17.50 12.63 -26.62
C GLN A 206 -18.33 13.01 -27.86
N PRO A 207 -19.35 13.87 -27.73
CA PRO A 207 -20.09 14.35 -28.89
C PRO A 207 -19.13 15.14 -29.78
N ASP A 208 -19.07 14.81 -31.07
CA ASP A 208 -18.34 15.63 -32.05
C ASP A 208 -18.72 17.11 -31.88
N ASP A 209 -17.75 18.02 -32.04
CA ASP A 209 -17.96 19.46 -31.86
C ASP A 209 -19.20 19.98 -32.63
N LEU A 210 -19.51 19.37 -33.77
CA LEU A 210 -20.70 19.65 -34.57
C LEU A 210 -22.01 19.23 -33.90
N THR A 211 -22.03 18.09 -33.21
CA THR A 211 -23.17 17.56 -32.47
C THR A 211 -23.41 18.38 -31.20
N ALA A 212 -22.34 18.80 -30.51
CA ALA A 212 -22.42 19.72 -29.38
C ALA A 212 -22.92 21.12 -29.80
N LEU A 213 -22.45 21.65 -30.94
CA LEU A 213 -22.93 22.91 -31.51
C LEU A 213 -24.39 22.83 -31.98
N ALA A 214 -24.81 21.68 -32.53
CA ALA A 214 -26.20 21.45 -32.93
C ALA A 214 -27.13 21.44 -31.72
N ALA A 215 -26.76 20.72 -30.66
CA ALA A 215 -27.50 20.69 -29.40
C ALA A 215 -27.57 22.08 -28.74
N LEU A 216 -26.47 22.86 -28.77
CA LEU A 216 -26.45 24.23 -28.29
C LEU A 216 -27.39 25.14 -29.10
N ARG A 217 -27.42 25.00 -30.43
CA ARG A 217 -28.33 25.74 -31.31
C ARG A 217 -29.79 25.35 -31.07
N GLU A 218 -30.10 24.09 -30.85
CA GLU A 218 -31.46 23.64 -30.51
C GLU A 218 -31.91 24.12 -29.13
N TYR A 219 -31.02 24.09 -28.14
CA TYR A 219 -31.29 24.66 -26.83
C TYR A 219 -31.50 26.18 -26.88
N GLN A 220 -30.70 26.91 -27.67
CA GLN A 220 -30.90 28.34 -27.87
C GLN A 220 -32.25 28.66 -28.55
N LYS A 221 -32.71 27.83 -29.48
CA LYS A 221 -34.04 27.97 -30.10
C LYS A 221 -35.17 27.78 -29.09
N THR A 222 -35.08 26.78 -28.21
CA THR A 222 -36.11 26.53 -27.18
C THR A 222 -36.07 27.55 -26.04
N ALA A 223 -34.88 28.03 -25.65
CA ALA A 223 -34.73 29.11 -24.68
C ALA A 223 -35.21 30.48 -25.21
N ALA A 224 -34.99 30.76 -26.50
CA ALA A 224 -35.54 31.94 -27.17
C ALA A 224 -37.07 31.89 -27.26
N ALA A 225 -37.67 30.72 -27.56
CA ALA A 225 -39.11 30.53 -27.53
C ALA A 225 -39.72 30.80 -26.14
N LYS A 226 -38.99 30.46 -25.06
CA LYS A 226 -39.42 30.75 -23.68
C LYS A 226 -39.40 32.25 -23.33
N LYS A 227 -38.46 33.03 -23.87
CA LYS A 227 -38.42 34.50 -23.67
C LYS A 227 -39.54 35.26 -24.41
N HIS A 228 -40.16 34.65 -25.42
CA HIS A 228 -41.32 35.22 -26.09
C HIS A 228 -42.66 34.82 -25.46
N ALA A 229 -42.70 33.77 -24.64
CA ALA A 229 -43.92 33.36 -23.92
C ALA A 229 -44.24 34.26 -22.70
N ASP A 230 -43.23 34.80 -22.01
CA ASP A 230 -43.43 35.61 -20.79
C ASP A 230 -43.77 37.09 -21.05
N ARG A 231 -43.96 37.50 -22.31
CA ARG A 231 -44.36 38.88 -22.67
C ARG A 231 -45.83 39.02 -23.11
N SER A 232 -46.63 37.95 -23.16
CA SER A 232 -48.02 38.02 -23.62
C SER A 232 -49.08 38.08 -22.51
N THR A 233 -48.70 38.37 -21.26
CA THR A 233 -49.65 38.47 -20.13
C THR A 233 -49.38 39.71 -19.28
N ILE A 234 -49.50 40.89 -19.89
CA ILE A 234 -49.82 42.10 -19.13
C ILE A 234 -51.25 42.48 -19.50
N VAL A 235 -52.19 41.98 -18.70
CA VAL A 235 -53.54 42.55 -18.62
C VAL A 235 -53.38 43.93 -17.98
N VAL A 236 -53.56 44.99 -18.76
CA VAL A 236 -53.70 46.36 -18.26
C VAL A 236 -55.17 46.55 -17.86
N PRO A 237 -55.53 46.74 -16.58
CA PRO A 237 -56.89 47.08 -16.21
C PRO A 237 -57.13 48.56 -16.52
N THR A 238 -58.00 48.84 -17.49
CA THR A 238 -58.49 50.19 -17.77
C THR A 238 -59.52 50.58 -16.72
N ASN A 239 -59.14 51.46 -15.79
CA ASN A 239 -60.10 52.14 -14.91
C ASN A 239 -60.93 53.11 -15.76
N LYS A 240 -62.22 52.82 -15.94
CA LYS A 240 -63.19 53.75 -16.53
C LYS A 240 -64.06 54.30 -15.41
N SER A 241 -63.76 55.52 -15.01
CA SER A 241 -64.63 56.36 -14.19
C SER A 241 -65.87 56.76 -14.99
N THR A 242 -67.05 56.47 -14.44
CA THR A 242 -68.31 57.11 -14.85
C THR A 242 -68.94 57.70 -13.60
N SER A 243 -68.91 59.02 -13.53
CA SER A 243 -69.80 59.85 -12.73
C SER A 243 -71.19 59.92 -13.40
N ASP A 244 -72.18 60.38 -12.64
CA ASP A 244 -73.62 60.59 -12.93
C ASP A 244 -74.50 59.40 -12.49
N THR A 245 -75.42 59.50 -11.52
CA THR A 245 -76.21 60.64 -10.99
C THR A 245 -76.44 60.48 -9.49
#